data_AF-A0A976PYH1-F1
#
_entry.id   AF-A0A976PYH1-F1
#
_cell.length_a   1.000
_cell.length_b   1.000
_cell.length_c   1.000
_cell.angle_alpha   90.00
_cell.angle_beta   90.00
_cell.angle_gamma   90.00
#
_symmetry.space_group_name_H-M   'P 1'
#
loop_
_entity.id
_entity.type
_entity.pdbx_description
1 polymer ?
#
loop_
_entity_poly.entity_id
_entity_poly.type
_entity_poly.pdbx_seq_one_letter_code
_entity_poly.pdbx_strand_id
1 'polypeptide(L)'
;MAGDTLTTKGYITHHLTNLTYGQHPDGHWGFAHSVAEAKAMGFWAIHVDTMFWSIFLGALFLFFFRKAAKNATSGVPGGLQNFVEWVIEFIDTSVRGSFTAKNDMVAPMALTLFIWILLMNIMDLVPVDWIPELAKLMGIHYMKVVPT
;
A
#
# COMPACT_ATOMS: atom_id res chain seq x y z
N MET A 1 4.06 35.75 -6.89
CA MET A 1 3.83 34.57 -7.76
C MET A 1 2.36 34.25 -7.66
N ALA A 2 1.64 34.37 -8.78
CA ALA A 2 0.19 34.28 -8.83
C ALA A 2 -0.26 32.87 -8.42
N GLY A 3 -1.19 32.79 -7.46
CA GLY A 3 -1.75 31.53 -7.02
C GLY A 3 -2.47 30.85 -8.17
N ASP A 4 -1.98 29.67 -8.55
CA ASP A 4 -2.69 28.79 -9.47
C ASP A 4 -4.08 28.52 -8.91
N THR A 5 -5.09 29.04 -9.60
CA THR A 5 -6.48 28.74 -9.34
C THR A 5 -6.68 27.24 -9.50
N LEU A 6 -6.76 26.52 -8.37
CA LEU A 6 -7.11 25.11 -8.29
C LEU A 6 -8.52 24.91 -8.85
N THR A 7 -8.63 24.76 -10.17
CA THR A 7 -9.88 24.32 -10.79
C THR A 7 -10.19 22.93 -10.24
N THR A 8 -11.45 22.64 -9.92
CA THR A 8 -11.86 21.33 -9.38
C THR A 8 -11.39 20.18 -10.28
N LYS A 9 -11.35 20.40 -11.61
CA LYS A 9 -10.75 19.46 -12.56
C LYS A 9 -9.24 19.27 -12.35
N GLY A 10 -8.47 20.36 -12.23
CA GLY A 10 -7.02 20.28 -11.97
C GLY A 10 -6.68 19.59 -10.65
N TYR A 11 -7.46 19.85 -9.60
CA TYR A 11 -7.34 19.15 -8.32
C TYR A 11 -7.56 17.63 -8.47
N ILE A 12 -8.67 17.24 -9.12
CA ILE A 12 -8.98 15.83 -9.36
C ILE A 12 -7.87 15.15 -10.18
N THR A 13 -7.38 15.79 -11.23
CA THR A 13 -6.29 15.21 -12.05
C THR A 13 -4.98 15.10 -11.26
N HIS A 14 -4.65 16.10 -10.44
CA HIS A 14 -3.45 16.09 -9.61
C HIS A 14 -3.44 14.94 -8.59
N HIS A 15 -4.57 14.63 -7.97
CA HIS A 15 -4.70 13.53 -7.00
C HIS A 15 -4.84 12.14 -7.63
N LEU A 16 -5.20 12.06 -8.91
CA LEU A 16 -5.28 10.79 -9.66
C LEU A 16 -3.99 10.44 -10.40
N THR A 17 -2.97 11.29 -10.35
CA THR A 17 -1.71 11.08 -11.08
C THR A 17 -0.67 10.41 -10.18
N ASN A 18 -0.22 9.23 -10.60
CA ASN A 18 0.84 8.50 -9.92
C ASN A 18 2.22 9.09 -10.23
N LEU A 19 3.10 9.10 -9.23
CA LEU A 19 4.52 9.36 -9.42
C LEU A 19 5.14 8.21 -10.22
N THR A 20 5.40 8.47 -11.50
CA THR A 20 5.83 7.45 -12.45
C THR A 20 7.30 7.66 -12.81
N TYR A 21 8.11 6.61 -12.72
CA TYR A 21 9.50 6.59 -13.16
C TYR A 21 9.60 5.72 -14.42
N GLY A 22 10.17 6.24 -15.49
CA GLY A 22 10.25 5.51 -16.75
C GLY A 22 11.21 6.14 -17.74
N GLN A 23 11.32 5.50 -18.91
CA GLN A 23 12.13 6.01 -20.00
C GLN A 23 11.31 7.02 -20.81
N HIS A 24 11.76 8.26 -20.87
CA HIS A 24 11.18 9.27 -21.72
C HIS A 24 11.44 8.95 -23.21
N PRO A 25 10.63 9.49 -24.14
CA PRO A 25 10.81 9.30 -25.58
C PRO A 25 12.22 9.66 -26.10
N ASP A 26 12.93 10.53 -25.38
CA ASP A 26 14.30 10.97 -25.72
C ASP A 26 15.39 10.01 -25.20
N GLY A 27 15.00 8.85 -24.64
CA GLY A 27 15.91 7.80 -24.17
C GLY A 27 16.45 7.98 -22.74
N HIS A 28 16.19 9.12 -22.10
CA HIS A 28 16.58 9.38 -20.71
C HIS A 28 15.61 8.74 -19.71
N TRP A 29 16.13 8.32 -18.56
CA TRP A 29 15.34 7.78 -17.45
C TRP A 29 15.09 8.88 -16.43
N GLY A 30 13.83 9.08 -16.06
CA GLY A 30 13.43 10.19 -15.19
C GLY A 30 12.05 10.00 -14.58
N PHE A 31 11.71 10.90 -13.66
CA PHE A 31 10.36 10.99 -13.11
C PHE A 31 9.48 11.80 -14.05
N ALA A 32 8.27 11.31 -14.31
CA ALA A 32 7.26 12.04 -15.05
C ALA A 32 6.78 13.22 -14.21
N HIS A 33 6.85 14.43 -14.76
CA HIS A 33 6.33 15.63 -14.10
C HIS A 33 4.93 16.00 -14.61
N SER A 34 4.40 15.25 -15.58
CA SER A 34 3.03 15.41 -16.09
C SER A 34 2.37 14.09 -16.48
N VAL A 35 1.03 14.09 -16.52
CA VAL A 35 0.21 12.93 -16.95
C VAL A 35 0.53 12.51 -18.38
N ALA A 36 0.84 13.48 -19.24
CA ALA A 36 1.21 13.23 -20.63
C ALA A 36 2.56 12.50 -20.74
N GLU A 37 3.54 12.88 -19.92
CA GLU A 37 4.85 12.21 -19.86
C GLU A 37 4.72 10.80 -19.27
N ALA A 38 3.95 10.62 -18.19
CA ALA A 38 3.71 9.30 -17.61
C ALA A 38 3.06 8.34 -18.62
N LYS A 39 2.15 8.83 -19.47
CA LYS A 39 1.53 8.04 -20.54
C LYS A 39 2.48 7.80 -21.72
N ALA A 40 3.40 8.72 -21.99
CA ALA A 40 4.39 8.61 -23.08
C ALA A 40 5.53 7.62 -22.75
N MET A 41 5.78 7.32 -21.48
CA MET A 41 6.78 6.34 -21.03
C MET A 41 6.42 4.87 -21.37
N GLY A 42 5.18 4.61 -21.82
CA GLY A 42 4.76 3.30 -22.33
C GLY A 42 4.79 2.20 -21.27
N PHE A 43 5.13 0.97 -21.68
CA PHE A 43 5.11 -0.22 -20.82
C PHE A 43 6.14 -0.19 -19.67
N TRP A 44 7.21 0.60 -19.80
CA TRP A 44 8.28 0.72 -18.81
C TRP A 44 8.06 1.84 -17.78
N ALA A 45 6.82 2.31 -17.67
CA ALA A 45 6.36 3.26 -16.67
C ALA A 45 6.12 2.58 -15.31
N ILE A 46 7.02 2.76 -14.36
CA ILE A 46 6.92 2.20 -13.01
C ILE A 46 6.20 3.21 -12.10
N HIS A 47 5.06 2.83 -11.51
CA HIS A 47 4.37 3.62 -10.49
C HIS A 47 5.08 3.48 -9.14
N VAL A 48 5.99 4.41 -8.85
CA VAL A 48 6.90 4.34 -7.70
C VAL A 48 6.14 4.54 -6.40
N ASP A 49 5.14 5.40 -6.38
CA ASP A 49 4.32 5.67 -5.21
C ASP A 49 3.50 4.45 -4.78
N THR A 50 2.76 3.84 -5.70
CA THR A 50 2.02 2.59 -5.48
C THR A 50 2.93 1.45 -5.05
N MET A 51 4.09 1.28 -5.71
CA MET A 51 5.05 0.24 -5.33
C MET A 51 5.64 0.47 -3.93
N PHE A 52 6.02 1.70 -3.62
CA PHE A 52 6.58 2.05 -2.33
C PHE A 52 5.61 1.73 -1.20
N TRP A 53 4.37 2.19 -1.30
CA TRP A 53 3.35 1.96 -0.27
C TRP A 53 2.97 0.48 -0.14
N SER A 54 2.87 -0.25 -1.26
CA SER A 54 2.61 -1.70 -1.24
C SER A 54 3.70 -2.47 -0.49
N ILE A 55 4.97 -2.20 -0.81
CA ILE A 55 6.13 -2.85 -0.18
C ILE A 55 6.26 -2.43 1.28
N PHE A 56 6.09 -1.15 1.58
CA PHE A 56 6.18 -0.60 2.93
C PHE A 56 5.14 -1.25 3.86
N LEU A 57 3.87 -1.32 3.43
CA LEU A 57 2.80 -1.94 4.20
C LEU A 57 3.02 -3.45 4.37
N GLY A 58 3.50 -4.13 3.33
CA GLY A 58 3.87 -5.54 3.41
C GLY A 58 4.98 -5.79 4.43
N ALA A 59 6.03 -4.97 4.42
CA ALA A 59 7.12 -5.04 5.38
C ALA A 59 6.66 -4.73 6.81
N LEU A 60 5.79 -3.73 6.97
CA LEU A 60 5.22 -3.35 8.26
C LEU A 60 4.38 -4.48 8.87
N PHE A 61 3.54 -5.13 8.05
CA PHE A 61 2.78 -6.31 8.43
C PHE A 61 3.70 -7.44 8.91
N LEU A 62 4.70 -7.81 8.11
CA LEU A 62 5.65 -8.86 8.46
C LEU A 62 6.41 -8.55 9.74
N PHE A 63 6.81 -7.29 9.93
CA PHE A 63 7.47 -6.83 11.15
C PHE A 63 6.57 -7.00 12.38
N PHE A 64 5.30 -6.58 12.28
CA PHE A 64 4.35 -6.65 13.38
C PHE A 64 4.01 -8.11 13.76
N PHE A 65 3.71 -8.95 12.78
CA PHE A 65 3.43 -10.37 13.00
C PHE A 65 4.66 -11.12 13.53
N ARG A 66 5.86 -10.80 13.02
CA ARG A 66 7.11 -11.33 13.56
C ARG A 66 7.33 -10.92 15.01
N LYS A 67 7.01 -9.67 15.38
CA LYS A 67 7.12 -9.18 16.76
C LYS A 67 6.12 -9.89 17.68
N ALA A 68 4.87 -10.06 17.25
CA ALA A 68 3.86 -10.80 18.00
C ALA A 68 4.26 -12.27 18.19
N ALA A 69 4.70 -12.95 17.13
CA ALA A 69 5.13 -14.35 17.18
C ALA A 69 6.36 -14.56 18.08
N LYS A 70 7.33 -13.65 18.07
CA LYS A 70 8.52 -13.74 18.93
C LYS A 70 8.23 -13.52 20.41
N ASN A 71 7.23 -12.70 20.72
CA ASN A 71 6.84 -12.37 22.08
C ASN A 71 5.63 -13.21 22.56
N ALA A 72 5.23 -14.22 21.78
CA ALA A 72 4.12 -15.09 22.14
C ALA A 72 4.51 -15.91 23.38
N THR A 73 3.62 -15.92 24.37
CA THR A 73 3.80 -16.66 25.61
C THR A 73 2.70 -17.70 25.77
N SER A 74 3.03 -18.88 26.31
CA SER A 74 2.04 -19.95 26.58
C SER A 74 1.20 -19.72 27.84
N GLY A 75 1.51 -18.66 28.60
CA GLY A 75 0.78 -18.27 29.81
C GLY A 75 -0.44 -17.41 29.48
N VAL A 76 -0.64 -16.33 30.24
CA VAL A 76 -1.71 -15.36 29.94
C VAL A 76 -1.27 -14.49 28.76
N PRO A 77 -1.97 -14.54 27.60
CA PRO A 77 -1.58 -13.76 26.44
C PRO A 77 -1.76 -12.26 26.71
N GLY A 78 -0.78 -11.46 26.30
CA GLY A 78 -0.95 -10.01 26.25
C GLY A 78 -1.97 -9.59 25.19
N GLY A 79 -2.50 -8.36 25.26
CA GLY A 79 -3.55 -7.90 24.34
C GLY A 79 -3.16 -8.00 22.85
N LEU A 80 -1.88 -7.79 22.52
CA LEU A 80 -1.36 -7.91 21.15
C LEU A 80 -1.36 -9.37 20.65
N GLN A 81 -0.97 -10.31 21.52
CA GLN A 81 -0.96 -11.73 21.21
C GLN A 81 -2.39 -12.22 20.97
N ASN A 82 -3.32 -11.86 21.86
CA ASN A 82 -4.73 -12.22 21.73
C ASN A 82 -5.35 -11.73 20.41
N PHE A 83 -5.03 -10.50 19.99
CA PHE A 83 -5.49 -9.99 18.70
C PHE A 83 -4.95 -10.80 17.52
N VAL A 84 -3.67 -11.14 17.52
CA VAL A 84 -3.04 -11.91 16.43
C VAL A 84 -3.57 -13.34 16.39
N GLU A 85 -3.76 -13.98 17.55
CA GLU A 85 -4.36 -15.31 17.64
C GLU A 85 -5.79 -15.31 17.09
N TRP A 86 -6.60 -14.34 17.48
CA TRP A 86 -7.97 -14.18 16.96
C TRP A 86 -7.99 -14.04 15.43
N VAL A 87 -7.09 -13.23 14.85
CA VAL A 87 -6.97 -13.09 13.39
C VAL A 87 -6.59 -14.42 12.72
N ILE A 88 -5.64 -15.16 13.29
CA ILE A 88 -5.19 -16.44 12.73
C ILE A 88 -6.33 -17.47 12.77
N GLU A 89 -7.04 -17.57 13.89
CA GLU A 89 -8.19 -18.47 14.04
C GLU A 89 -9.32 -18.13 13.06
N PHE A 90 -9.61 -16.82 12.90
CA PHE A 90 -10.60 -16.35 11.92
C PHE A 90 -10.26 -16.81 10.50
N ILE A 91 -8.99 -16.71 10.11
CA ILE A 91 -8.54 -17.08 8.77
C ILE A 91 -8.51 -18.60 8.60
N ASP A 92 -8.02 -19.35 9.58
CA ASP A 92 -8.04 -20.82 9.53
C ASP A 92 -9.48 -21.36 9.39
N THR A 93 -10.43 -20.79 10.14
CA THR A 93 -11.86 -21.13 10.04
C THR A 93 -12.42 -20.80 8.65
N SER A 94 -12.10 -19.63 8.12
CA SER A 94 -12.55 -19.18 6.79
C SER A 94 -11.98 -20.05 5.66
N VAL A 95 -10.71 -20.44 5.78
CA VAL A 95 -10.02 -21.33 4.83
C VAL A 95 -10.60 -22.73 4.87
N ARG A 96 -10.81 -23.31 6.06
CA ARG A 96 -11.42 -24.64 6.22
C ARG A 96 -12.85 -24.71 5.71
N GLY A 97 -13.60 -23.61 5.83
CA GLY A 97 -14.94 -23.50 5.23
C GLY A 97 -14.93 -23.52 3.70
N SER A 98 -13.82 -23.11 3.07
CA SER A 98 -13.71 -22.97 1.62
C SER A 98 -12.88 -24.08 0.94
N PHE A 99 -11.96 -24.72 1.68
CA PHE A 99 -10.99 -25.68 1.16
C PHE A 99 -10.88 -26.89 2.07
N THR A 100 -11.15 -28.08 1.53
CA THR A 100 -11.23 -29.33 2.29
C THR A 100 -9.96 -30.18 2.25
N ALA A 101 -9.03 -29.90 1.35
CA ALA A 101 -7.79 -30.68 1.24
C ALA A 101 -6.72 -30.19 2.23
N LYS A 102 -5.84 -31.09 2.67
CA LYS A 102 -4.73 -30.72 3.56
C LYS A 102 -3.61 -30.10 2.74
N ASN A 103 -3.42 -28.79 2.86
CA ASN A 103 -2.28 -28.08 2.30
C ASN A 103 -1.78 -27.01 3.28
N ASP A 104 -0.58 -27.22 3.81
CA ASP A 104 0.03 -26.38 4.85
C ASP A 104 0.40 -24.96 4.33
N MET A 105 0.37 -24.73 3.01
CA MET A 105 0.62 -23.41 2.41
C MET A 105 -0.64 -22.55 2.26
N VAL A 106 -1.83 -23.15 2.27
CA VAL A 106 -3.08 -22.40 1.99
C VAL A 106 -3.39 -21.42 3.12
N ALA A 107 -3.31 -21.87 4.37
CA ALA A 107 -3.55 -21.04 5.54
C ALA A 107 -2.58 -19.82 5.63
N PRO A 108 -1.25 -19.98 5.52
CA PRO A 108 -0.34 -18.84 5.59
C PRO A 108 -0.49 -17.88 4.39
N MET A 109 -0.74 -18.39 3.18
CA MET A 109 -1.00 -17.52 2.03
C MET A 109 -2.29 -16.71 2.21
N ALA A 110 -3.37 -17.35 2.67
CA ALA A 110 -4.63 -16.66 2.96
C ALA A 110 -4.46 -15.57 4.03
N LEU A 111 -3.68 -15.85 5.08
CA LEU A 111 -3.32 -14.86 6.09
C LEU A 111 -2.61 -13.65 5.47
N THR A 112 -1.58 -13.89 4.65
CA THR A 112 -0.84 -12.79 4.01
C THR A 112 -1.72 -11.97 3.09
N LEU A 113 -2.54 -12.60 2.25
CA LEU A 113 -3.43 -11.89 1.32
C LEU A 113 -4.49 -11.08 2.05
N PHE A 114 -5.15 -11.68 3.04
CA PHE A 114 -6.21 -11.01 3.79
C PHE A 114 -5.68 -9.76 4.49
N ILE A 115 -4.60 -9.87 5.26
CA ILE A 115 -4.07 -8.74 6.02
C ILE A 115 -3.44 -7.70 5.10
N TRP A 116 -2.73 -8.13 4.05
CA TRP A 116 -2.08 -7.19 3.15
C TRP A 116 -3.09 -6.37 2.35
N ILE A 117 -4.14 -7.01 1.82
CA ILE A 117 -5.23 -6.31 1.12
C ILE A 117 -6.02 -5.43 2.11
N LEU A 118 -6.31 -5.92 3.31
CA LEU A 118 -6.97 -5.13 4.35
C LEU A 118 -6.16 -3.86 4.67
N LEU A 119 -4.84 -3.96 4.81
CA LEU A 119 -3.98 -2.81 5.10
C LEU A 119 -3.93 -1.81 3.94
N MET A 120 -3.86 -2.28 2.69
CA MET A 120 -3.93 -1.40 1.51
C MET A 120 -5.28 -0.67 1.46
N ASN A 121 -6.38 -1.37 1.75
CA ASN A 121 -7.72 -0.77 1.81
C ASN A 121 -7.92 0.14 3.02
N ILE A 122 -7.26 -0.11 4.16
CA ILE A 122 -7.33 0.79 5.32
C ILE A 122 -6.63 2.12 5.01
N MET A 123 -5.60 2.13 4.15
CA MET A 123 -5.00 3.38 3.70
C MET A 123 -5.99 4.27 2.93
N ASP A 124 -7.01 3.71 2.27
CA ASP A 124 -8.11 4.49 1.67
C ASP A 124 -8.98 5.21 2.70
N LEU A 125 -9.04 4.70 3.94
CA LEU A 125 -9.79 5.33 5.03
C LEU A 125 -8.99 6.45 5.72
N VAL A 126 -7.67 6.46 5.55
CA VAL A 126 -6.82 7.56 6.05
C VAL A 126 -7.07 8.77 5.15
N PRO A 127 -7.32 9.97 5.71
CA PRO A 127 -7.54 11.17 4.91
C PRO A 127 -6.38 11.38 3.93
N VAL A 128 -6.66 11.20 2.64
CA VAL A 128 -5.70 11.28 1.53
C VAL A 128 -5.06 12.67 1.42
N ASP A 129 -5.54 13.66 2.17
CA ASP A 129 -5.04 15.03 2.16
C ASP A 129 -3.91 15.29 3.17
N TRP A 130 -3.80 14.53 4.26
CA TRP A 130 -2.77 14.77 5.30
C TRP A 130 -1.36 14.35 4.87
N ILE A 131 -1.25 13.29 4.07
CA ILE A 131 0.03 12.75 3.61
C ILE A 131 0.63 13.60 2.47
N PRO A 132 -0.14 14.05 1.46
CA PRO A 132 0.34 14.98 0.44
C PRO A 132 0.68 16.37 0.98
N GLU A 133 0.01 16.86 2.03
CA GLU A 133 0.40 18.13 2.67
C GLU A 133 1.78 18.04 3.34
N LEU A 134 2.07 16.92 4.02
CA LEU A 134 3.40 16.60 4.55
C LEU A 134 4.45 16.42 3.43
N ALA A 135 4.07 15.77 2.33
CA ALA A 135 4.94 15.55 1.16
C ALA A 135 5.24 16.86 0.40
N LYS A 136 4.27 17.78 0.32
CA LYS A 136 4.46 19.15 -0.21
C LYS A 136 5.47 19.92 0.63
N LEU A 137 5.46 19.75 1.95
CA LEU A 137 6.46 20.35 2.85
C LEU A 137 7.88 19.80 2.62
N MET A 138 7.97 18.56 2.11
CA MET A 138 9.22 17.86 1.75
C MET A 138 9.61 18.03 0.26
N GLY A 139 8.87 18.84 -0.51
CA GLY A 139 9.17 19.14 -1.92
C GLY A 139 8.67 18.13 -2.96
N ILE A 140 7.79 17.20 -2.57
CA ILE A 140 7.19 16.22 -3.49
C ILE A 140 5.78 16.69 -3.87
N HIS A 141 5.59 17.02 -5.14
CA HIS A 141 4.34 17.61 -5.63
C HIS A 141 3.27 16.57 -6.01
N TYR A 142 3.62 15.30 -6.30
CA TYR A 142 2.67 14.26 -6.68
C TYR A 142 2.89 12.98 -5.86
N MET A 143 1.84 12.48 -5.19
CA MET A 143 1.88 11.21 -4.47
C MET A 143 0.48 10.59 -4.41
N LYS A 144 0.27 9.44 -5.06
CA LYS A 144 -0.86 8.55 -4.77
C LYS A 144 -0.47 7.61 -3.63
N VAL A 145 -1.14 7.76 -2.48
CA VAL A 145 -0.85 6.96 -1.27
C VAL A 145 -1.46 5.57 -1.34
N VAL A 146 -2.50 5.41 -2.16
CA VAL A 146 -3.31 4.20 -2.26
C VAL A 146 -2.74 3.27 -3.32
N PRO A 147 -2.27 2.06 -2.95
CA PRO A 147 -1.73 1.10 -3.91
C PRO A 147 -2.80 0.34 -4.71
N THR A 148 -4.01 0.22 -4.16
CA THR A 148 -5.19 -0.40 -4.78
C THR A 148 -5.81 0.48 -5.86
#